data_AF-A0A942B238-F1
#
_entry.id   AF-A0A942B238-F1
#
_cell.length_a   1.000
_cell.length_b   1.000
_cell.length_c   1.000
_cell.angle_alpha   90.00
_cell.angle_beta   90.00
_cell.angle_gamma   90.00
#
_symmetry.space_group_name_H-M   'P 1'
#
loop_
_entity.id
_entity.type
_entity.pdbx_description
1 polymer ?
#
loop_
_entity_poly.entity_id
_entity_poly.type
_entity_poly.pdbx_seq_one_letter_code
_entity_poly.pdbx_strand_id
1 'polypeptide(L)'
;MTDIVVTNTRPAVPAVGESALPSVPEPPTTAQPEGNPGLIGLPLIIAGAAGLGFTNTGIVTAGAAAVPILLSATAIGLLITTIWSAALAQNVNATIYGTFFGFYGSFAALSLGLTHDWFGIPDSAVQQTTALWLGSWLLTIGILTVLVLRLPWTYPVLLLIVDIALLLLLIGNQSGSAVATQAGGWFVFGFVGFVIYFYVASLWPETGGKSLPLGRPLIT
;
A
#
# COMPACT_ATOMS: atom_id res chain seq x y z
N MET A 1 -45.46 77.66 12.41
CA MET A 1 -44.40 76.81 11.84
C MET A 1 -43.13 77.11 12.65
N THR A 2 -42.83 76.34 13.71
CA THR A 2 -41.93 75.14 13.70
C THR A 2 -40.46 75.61 13.85
N ASP A 3 -39.59 75.21 14.79
CA ASP A 3 -39.63 74.33 15.95
C ASP A 3 -38.47 74.70 16.90
N ILE A 4 -38.65 74.43 18.19
CA ILE A 4 -37.62 74.48 19.23
C ILE A 4 -36.68 73.28 19.01
N VAL A 5 -35.40 73.52 18.70
CA VAL A 5 -34.39 72.46 18.65
C VAL A 5 -33.86 72.21 20.06
N VAL A 6 -34.41 71.20 20.71
CA VAL A 6 -33.82 70.54 21.88
C VAL A 6 -32.69 69.64 21.37
N THR A 7 -31.43 69.97 21.67
CA THR A 7 -30.32 69.00 21.53
C THR A 7 -29.90 68.49 22.90
N ASN A 8 -30.11 67.19 23.04
CA ASN A 8 -30.01 66.36 24.23
C ASN A 8 -28.54 66.15 24.64
N THR A 9 -28.08 66.76 25.74
CA THR A 9 -26.78 66.46 26.34
C THR A 9 -26.85 65.14 27.10
N ARG A 10 -26.59 64.03 26.41
CA ARG A 10 -26.42 62.72 27.05
C ARG A 10 -24.93 62.54 27.40
N PRO A 11 -24.55 62.31 28.68
CA PRO A 11 -23.16 62.05 29.04
C PRO A 11 -22.68 60.76 28.38
N ALA A 12 -21.45 60.77 27.87
CA ALA A 12 -20.80 59.60 27.31
C ALA A 12 -20.65 58.51 28.39
N VAL A 13 -21.20 57.33 28.14
CA VAL A 13 -20.95 56.14 28.97
C VAL A 13 -19.52 55.69 28.65
N PRO A 14 -18.61 55.59 29.63
CA PRO A 14 -17.27 55.08 29.38
C PRO A 14 -17.34 53.65 28.86
N ALA A 15 -16.59 53.34 27.81
CA ALA A 15 -16.45 51.98 27.29
C ALA A 15 -15.91 51.09 28.42
N VAL A 16 -16.75 50.17 28.89
CA VAL A 16 -16.33 49.10 29.78
C VAL A 16 -15.33 48.26 28.98
N GLY A 17 -14.06 48.28 29.39
CA GLY A 17 -13.02 47.49 28.75
C GLY A 17 -13.44 46.04 28.67
N GLU A 18 -13.36 45.48 27.47
CA GLU A 18 -13.53 44.05 27.20
C GLU A 18 -12.57 43.27 28.10
N SER A 19 -13.06 42.78 29.24
CA SER A 19 -12.30 41.88 30.09
C SER A 19 -12.12 40.59 29.29
N ALA A 20 -10.94 40.42 28.70
CA ALA A 20 -10.57 39.20 27.99
C ALA A 20 -10.88 37.99 28.89
N LEU A 21 -11.84 37.16 28.44
CA LEU A 21 -12.16 35.92 29.13
C LEU A 21 -10.91 35.03 29.15
N PRO A 22 -10.66 34.29 30.25
CA PRO A 22 -9.53 33.38 30.31
C PRO A 22 -9.60 32.39 29.13
N SER A 23 -8.51 32.28 28.36
CA SER A 23 -8.38 31.30 27.29
C SER A 23 -8.53 29.90 27.88
N VAL A 24 -9.55 29.17 27.46
CA VAL A 24 -9.70 27.74 27.80
C VAL A 24 -8.48 27.01 27.22
N PRO A 25 -7.71 26.26 28.03
CA PRO A 25 -6.60 25.46 27.51
C PRO A 25 -7.13 24.49 26.46
N GLU A 26 -6.53 24.50 25.28
CA GLU A 26 -6.82 23.52 24.24
C GLU A 26 -6.53 22.12 24.82
N PRO A 27 -7.46 21.15 24.72
CA PRO A 27 -7.22 19.80 25.22
C PRO A 27 -5.94 19.26 24.56
N PRO A 28 -5.06 18.59 25.33
CA PRO A 28 -3.81 18.08 24.79
C PRO A 28 -4.14 17.20 23.58
N THR A 29 -3.60 17.59 22.42
CA THR A 29 -3.61 16.73 21.24
C THR A 29 -2.87 15.47 21.67
N THR A 30 -3.59 14.35 21.85
CA THR A 30 -2.95 13.07 22.12
C THR A 30 -2.04 12.79 20.92
N ALA A 31 -0.73 12.86 21.13
CA ALA A 31 0.25 12.46 20.13
C ALA A 31 -0.15 11.07 19.63
N GLN A 32 -0.35 10.93 18.32
CA GLN A 32 -0.71 9.63 17.76
C GLN A 32 0.40 8.63 18.11
N PRO A 33 0.06 7.36 18.40
CA PRO A 33 1.06 6.36 18.74
C PRO A 33 2.14 6.29 17.67
N GLU A 34 3.40 6.45 18.06
CA GLU A 34 4.53 6.22 17.17
C GLU A 34 4.61 4.71 16.89
N GLY A 35 4.29 4.32 15.67
CA GLY A 35 4.32 2.92 15.26
C GLY A 35 4.79 2.77 13.83
N ASN A 36 5.49 1.66 13.57
CA ASN A 36 6.05 1.33 12.27
C ASN A 36 5.49 -0.02 11.79
N PRO A 37 4.29 -0.03 11.19
CA PRO A 37 3.65 -1.25 10.68
C PRO A 37 4.51 -2.01 9.67
N GLY A 38 5.38 -1.30 8.94
CA GLY A 38 6.29 -1.91 7.96
C GLY A 38 7.21 -2.96 8.56
N LEU A 39 7.53 -2.90 9.85
CA LEU A 39 8.34 -3.92 10.53
C LEU A 39 7.67 -5.30 10.58
N ILE A 40 6.35 -5.36 10.43
CA ILE A 40 5.58 -6.61 10.28
C ILE A 40 5.39 -6.93 8.79
N GLY A 41 4.89 -5.98 8.00
CA GLY A 41 4.47 -6.25 6.63
C GLY A 41 5.62 -6.57 5.68
N LEU A 42 6.71 -5.80 5.72
CA LEU A 42 7.83 -5.92 4.79
C LEU A 42 8.52 -7.30 4.81
N PRO A 43 8.89 -7.89 5.97
CA PRO A 43 9.51 -9.22 5.99
C PRO A 43 8.55 -10.31 5.50
N LEU A 44 7.24 -10.15 5.70
CA LEU A 44 6.25 -11.11 5.23
C LEU A 44 5.96 -10.98 3.73
N ILE A 45 6.04 -9.77 3.16
CA ILE A 45 6.08 -9.57 1.70
C ILE A 45 7.30 -10.27 1.12
N ILE A 46 8.49 -10.14 1.72
CA ILE A 46 9.73 -10.77 1.21
C ILE A 46 9.54 -12.28 1.05
N ALA A 47 9.01 -12.96 2.07
CA ALA A 47 8.77 -14.40 2.03
C ALA A 47 7.79 -14.79 0.91
N GLY A 48 6.65 -14.12 0.81
CA GLY A 48 5.63 -14.41 -0.20
C GLY A 48 6.08 -14.13 -1.63
N ALA A 49 6.69 -12.96 -1.83
CA ALA A 49 7.20 -12.54 -3.14
C ALA A 49 8.35 -13.41 -3.61
N ALA A 50 9.28 -13.81 -2.72
CA ALA A 50 10.32 -14.76 -3.06
C ALA A 50 9.73 -16.10 -3.51
N GLY A 51 8.68 -16.59 -2.83
CA GLY A 51 7.93 -17.78 -3.24
C GLY A 51 7.39 -17.66 -4.67
N LEU A 52 6.72 -16.56 -5.00
CA LEU A 52 6.26 -16.30 -6.38
C LEU A 52 7.41 -16.20 -7.38
N GLY A 53 8.52 -15.56 -7.01
CA GLY A 53 9.72 -15.46 -7.84
C GLY A 53 10.27 -16.85 -8.19
N PHE A 54 10.43 -17.73 -7.20
CA PHE A 54 10.90 -19.10 -7.41
C PHE A 54 9.95 -19.92 -8.30
N THR A 55 8.64 -19.80 -8.09
CA THR A 55 7.64 -20.50 -8.91
C THR A 55 7.63 -19.98 -10.35
N ASN A 56 7.57 -18.67 -10.56
CA ASN A 56 7.45 -18.08 -11.90
C ASN A 56 8.73 -18.19 -12.73
N THR A 57 9.91 -18.21 -12.09
CA THR A 57 11.18 -18.53 -12.77
C THR A 57 11.32 -20.00 -13.12
N GLY A 58 10.50 -20.88 -12.55
CA GLY A 58 10.58 -22.33 -12.73
C GLY A 58 11.68 -23.01 -11.91
N ILE A 59 12.35 -22.29 -10.99
CA ILE A 59 13.29 -22.89 -10.03
C ILE A 59 12.56 -23.89 -9.13
N VAL A 60 11.34 -23.53 -8.70
CA VAL A 60 10.41 -24.44 -8.05
C VAL A 60 9.30 -24.78 -9.03
N THR A 61 9.20 -26.05 -9.42
CA THR A 61 8.29 -26.52 -10.48
C THR A 61 6.89 -26.85 -9.97
N ALA A 62 6.70 -26.99 -8.66
CA ALA A 62 5.39 -27.19 -8.07
C ALA A 62 4.59 -25.87 -8.14
N GLY A 63 3.60 -25.80 -9.04
CA GLY A 63 2.87 -24.57 -9.36
C GLY A 63 2.19 -23.89 -8.16
N ALA A 64 1.71 -24.68 -7.18
CA ALA A 64 1.07 -24.17 -5.96
C ALA A 64 2.05 -23.97 -4.78
N ALA A 65 3.37 -24.13 -4.98
CA ALA A 65 4.33 -24.14 -3.87
C ALA A 65 4.36 -22.84 -3.06
N ALA A 66 4.13 -21.69 -3.69
CA ALA A 66 4.08 -20.41 -2.99
C ALA A 66 2.78 -20.21 -2.18
N VAL A 67 1.70 -20.89 -2.55
CA VAL A 67 0.33 -20.62 -2.04
C VAL A 67 0.23 -20.72 -0.51
N PRO A 68 0.81 -21.74 0.17
CA PRO A 68 0.77 -21.80 1.63
C PRO A 68 1.42 -20.57 2.29
N ILE A 69 2.54 -20.07 1.74
CA ILE A 69 3.25 -18.89 2.27
C ILE A 69 2.43 -17.62 2.04
N LEU A 70 1.81 -17.51 0.86
CA LEU A 70 0.96 -16.38 0.51
C LEU A 70 -0.26 -16.30 1.41
N LEU A 71 -0.95 -17.43 1.61
CA LEU A 71 -2.15 -17.48 2.43
C LEU A 71 -1.85 -17.25 3.91
N SER A 72 -0.89 -18.00 4.47
CA SER A 72 -0.72 -18.09 5.93
C SER A 72 0.14 -16.98 6.52
N ALA A 73 1.14 -16.50 5.79
CA ALA A 73 2.07 -15.50 6.30
C ALA A 73 1.84 -14.15 5.63
N THR A 74 1.87 -14.12 4.30
CA THR A 74 1.92 -12.86 3.54
C THR A 74 0.59 -12.09 3.63
N ALA A 75 -0.53 -12.74 3.30
CA ALA A 75 -1.84 -12.11 3.33
C ALA A 75 -2.26 -11.74 4.75
N ILE A 76 -2.08 -12.64 5.73
CA ILE A 76 -2.40 -12.34 7.14
C ILE A 76 -1.54 -11.18 7.67
N GLY A 77 -0.22 -11.23 7.41
CA GLY A 77 0.70 -10.18 7.79
C GLY A 77 0.34 -8.82 7.20
N LEU A 78 -0.01 -8.79 5.91
CA LEU A 78 -0.40 -7.55 5.24
C LEU A 78 -1.76 -7.05 5.70
N LEU A 79 -2.71 -7.92 6.02
CA LEU A 79 -3.99 -7.50 6.62
C LEU A 79 -3.76 -6.80 7.96
N ILE A 80 -2.97 -7.41 8.84
CA ILE A 80 -2.62 -6.83 10.14
C ILE A 80 -1.89 -5.50 9.95
N THR A 81 -0.92 -5.46 9.05
CA THR A 81 -0.15 -4.25 8.72
C THR A 81 -1.06 -3.14 8.19
N THR A 82 -2.01 -3.47 7.33
CA THR A 82 -2.98 -2.53 6.76
C THR A 82 -3.86 -1.93 7.84
N ILE A 83 -4.42 -2.77 8.72
CA ILE A 83 -5.27 -2.34 9.84
C ILE A 83 -4.47 -1.43 10.78
N TRP A 84 -3.23 -1.82 11.11
CA TRP A 84 -2.38 -1.01 11.98
C TRP A 84 -2.01 0.33 11.33
N SER A 85 -1.61 0.35 10.06
CA SER A 85 -1.35 1.59 9.33
C SER A 85 -2.57 2.50 9.28
N ALA A 86 -3.76 1.95 9.06
CA ALA A 86 -5.01 2.72 9.06
C ALA A 86 -5.33 3.30 10.45
N ALA A 87 -5.12 2.52 11.52
CA ALA A 87 -5.31 2.96 12.90
C ALA A 87 -4.35 4.11 13.29
N LEU A 88 -3.17 4.18 12.67
CA LEU A 88 -2.20 5.27 12.82
C LEU A 88 -2.37 6.40 11.78
N ALA A 89 -3.47 6.41 11.02
CA ALA A 89 -3.73 7.36 9.94
C ALA A 89 -2.60 7.47 8.88
N GLN A 90 -1.75 6.44 8.75
CA GLN A 90 -0.70 6.34 7.74
C GLN A 90 -1.32 5.93 6.40
N ASN A 91 -2.16 6.80 5.82
CA ASN A 91 -3.06 6.48 4.71
C ASN A 91 -2.32 5.89 3.50
N VAL A 92 -1.16 6.44 3.13
CA VAL A 92 -0.35 5.92 2.01
C VAL A 92 0.11 4.49 2.29
N ASN A 93 0.61 4.21 3.49
CA ASN A 93 1.04 2.87 3.88
C ASN A 93 -0.15 1.91 3.92
N ALA A 94 -1.28 2.34 4.50
CA ALA A 94 -2.50 1.54 4.55
C ALA A 94 -2.99 1.19 3.14
N THR A 95 -2.95 2.13 2.20
CA THR A 95 -3.28 1.87 0.79
C THR A 95 -2.32 0.84 0.18
N ILE A 96 -1.01 1.04 0.30
CA ILE A 96 -0.02 0.13 -0.31
C ILE A 96 -0.14 -1.28 0.28
N TYR A 97 -0.12 -1.42 1.60
CA TYR A 97 -0.23 -2.74 2.25
C TYR A 97 -1.58 -3.39 1.99
N GLY A 98 -2.66 -2.61 1.95
CA GLY A 98 -4.00 -3.10 1.63
C GLY A 98 -4.11 -3.62 0.19
N THR A 99 -3.50 -2.92 -0.76
CA THR A 99 -3.41 -3.37 -2.16
C THR A 99 -2.66 -4.69 -2.26
N PHE A 100 -1.49 -4.82 -1.62
CA PHE A 100 -0.73 -6.08 -1.64
C PHE A 100 -1.42 -7.20 -0.84
N PHE A 101 -2.11 -6.89 0.26
CA PHE A 101 -2.97 -7.86 0.94
C PHE A 101 -4.01 -8.43 -0.03
N GLY A 102 -4.74 -7.56 -0.72
CA GLY A 102 -5.72 -7.97 -1.72
C GLY A 102 -5.09 -8.80 -2.83
N PHE A 103 -3.91 -8.40 -3.34
CA PHE A 103 -3.18 -9.13 -4.37
C PHE A 103 -2.83 -10.56 -3.93
N TYR A 104 -2.06 -10.71 -2.85
CA TYR A 104 -1.61 -12.02 -2.39
C TYR A 104 -2.76 -12.88 -1.84
N GLY A 105 -3.69 -12.28 -1.11
CA GLY A 105 -4.86 -12.96 -0.56
C GLY A 105 -5.79 -13.47 -1.66
N SER A 106 -6.09 -12.64 -2.66
CA SER A 106 -6.93 -13.06 -3.79
C SER A 106 -6.22 -14.07 -4.69
N PHE A 107 -4.89 -13.99 -4.87
CA PHE A 107 -4.14 -15.04 -5.58
C PHE A 107 -4.22 -16.38 -4.85
N ALA A 108 -4.01 -16.39 -3.53
CA ALA A 108 -4.08 -17.61 -2.73
C ALA A 108 -5.49 -18.22 -2.78
N ALA A 109 -6.53 -17.39 -2.66
CA ALA A 109 -7.92 -17.83 -2.79
C ALA A 109 -8.21 -18.37 -4.21
N LEU A 110 -7.77 -17.67 -5.26
CA LEU A 110 -7.91 -18.10 -6.64
C LEU A 110 -7.23 -19.45 -6.87
N SER A 111 -5.97 -19.58 -6.47
CA SER A 111 -5.18 -20.79 -6.69
C SER A 111 -5.74 -22.00 -5.94
N LEU A 112 -6.12 -21.85 -4.67
CA LEU A 112 -6.78 -22.91 -3.91
C LEU A 112 -8.15 -23.26 -4.50
N GLY A 113 -8.95 -22.25 -4.81
CA GLY A 113 -10.29 -22.48 -5.32
C GLY A 113 -10.32 -23.10 -6.71
N LEU A 114 -9.35 -22.81 -7.58
CA LEU A 114 -9.18 -23.53 -8.85
C LEU A 114 -8.69 -24.96 -8.63
N THR A 115 -7.77 -25.18 -7.68
CA THR A 115 -7.22 -26.52 -7.38
C THR A 115 -8.27 -27.47 -6.78
N HIS A 116 -9.24 -26.92 -6.04
CA HIS A 116 -10.25 -27.68 -5.30
C HIS A 116 -11.68 -27.45 -5.81
N ASP A 117 -11.85 -26.83 -6.96
CA ASP A 117 -13.14 -26.52 -7.60
C ASP A 117 -14.14 -25.78 -6.68
N TRP A 118 -13.66 -24.79 -5.92
CA TRP A 118 -14.52 -23.99 -5.02
C TRP A 118 -15.42 -23.00 -5.77
N PHE A 119 -15.01 -22.59 -6.97
CA PHE A 119 -15.69 -21.55 -7.74
C PHE A 119 -16.56 -22.10 -8.89
N GLY A 120 -16.55 -23.42 -9.14
CA GLY A 120 -17.27 -24.02 -10.27
C GLY A 120 -16.80 -23.52 -11.63
N ILE A 121 -15.52 -23.15 -11.74
CA ILE A 121 -14.91 -22.65 -12.98
C ILE A 121 -14.41 -23.86 -13.76
N PRO A 122 -14.94 -24.14 -14.97
CA PRO A 122 -14.48 -25.29 -15.74
C PRO A 122 -13.03 -25.11 -16.18
N ASP A 123 -12.30 -26.21 -16.36
CA ASP A 123 -10.88 -26.20 -16.77
C ASP A 123 -10.61 -25.34 -18.02
N SER A 124 -11.54 -25.36 -18.98
CA SER A 124 -11.47 -24.56 -20.21
C SER A 124 -11.51 -23.04 -19.98
N ALA A 125 -12.01 -22.59 -18.82
CA ALA A 125 -12.08 -21.18 -18.43
C ALA A 125 -10.94 -20.73 -17.50
N VAL A 126 -10.09 -21.64 -17.02
CA VAL A 126 -9.00 -21.33 -16.07
C VAL A 126 -8.06 -20.25 -16.62
N GLN A 127 -7.67 -20.36 -17.89
CA GLN A 127 -6.78 -19.36 -18.52
C GLN A 127 -7.39 -17.96 -18.52
N GLN A 128 -8.68 -17.84 -18.83
CA GLN A 128 -9.38 -16.56 -18.90
C GLN A 128 -9.63 -15.98 -17.50
N THR A 129 -9.95 -16.82 -16.52
CA THR A 129 -10.06 -16.41 -15.11
C THR A 129 -8.73 -15.86 -14.60
N THR A 130 -7.62 -16.57 -14.84
CA THR A 130 -6.28 -16.11 -14.44
C THR A 130 -5.90 -14.81 -15.15
N ALA A 131 -6.24 -14.65 -16.42
CA ALA A 131 -6.01 -13.42 -17.17
C ALA A 131 -6.80 -12.24 -16.61
N LEU A 132 -8.07 -12.44 -16.27
CA LEU A 132 -8.91 -11.41 -15.66
C LEU A 132 -8.33 -10.98 -14.30
N TRP A 133 -7.87 -11.93 -13.50
CA TRP A 133 -7.21 -11.65 -12.23
C TRP A 133 -5.92 -10.85 -12.42
N LEU A 134 -5.02 -11.29 -13.32
CA LEU A 134 -3.77 -10.57 -13.64
C LEU A 134 -4.05 -9.15 -14.17
N GLY A 135 -4.98 -9.01 -15.11
CA GLY A 135 -5.35 -7.72 -15.71
C GLY A 135 -5.96 -6.75 -14.70
N SER A 136 -6.79 -7.26 -13.78
CA SER A 136 -7.40 -6.43 -12.72
C SER A 136 -6.35 -5.87 -11.77
N TRP A 137 -5.36 -6.69 -11.38
CA TRP A 137 -4.26 -6.25 -10.52
C TRP A 137 -3.26 -5.36 -11.24
N LEU A 138 -2.97 -5.63 -12.52
CA LEU A 138 -2.15 -4.75 -13.35
C LEU A 138 -2.78 -3.36 -13.46
N LEU A 139 -4.09 -3.27 -13.68
CA LEU A 139 -4.78 -1.97 -13.72
C LEU A 139 -4.73 -1.28 -12.36
N THR A 140 -5.05 -2.01 -11.29
CA THR A 140 -5.11 -1.45 -9.93
C THR A 140 -3.75 -0.93 -9.47
N ILE A 141 -2.69 -1.73 -9.64
CA ILE A 141 -1.34 -1.36 -9.26
C ILE A 141 -0.79 -0.31 -10.21
N GLY A 142 -1.07 -0.38 -11.51
CA GLY A 142 -0.67 0.65 -12.47
C GLY A 142 -1.25 2.04 -12.15
N ILE A 143 -2.52 2.11 -11.74
CA ILE A 143 -3.11 3.36 -11.24
C ILE A 143 -2.38 3.82 -9.97
N LEU A 144 -2.11 2.91 -9.03
CA LEU A 144 -1.37 3.23 -7.81
C LEU A 144 0.04 3.76 -8.13
N THR A 145 0.77 3.14 -9.06
CA THR A 145 2.09 3.57 -9.55
C THR A 145 2.08 5.03 -9.99
N VAL A 146 1.07 5.42 -10.77
CA VAL A 146 0.90 6.81 -11.22
C VAL A 146 0.58 7.75 -10.05
N LEU A 147 -0.29 7.33 -9.14
CA LEU A 147 -0.72 8.16 -8.03
C LEU A 147 0.37 8.39 -6.97
N VAL A 148 1.37 7.51 -6.90
CA VAL A 148 2.50 7.64 -5.96
C VAL A 148 3.74 8.29 -6.56
N LEU A 149 3.68 8.88 -7.77
CA LEU A 149 4.84 9.55 -8.38
C LEU A 149 5.41 10.73 -7.56
N ARG A 150 4.62 11.29 -6.64
CA ARG A 150 5.03 12.32 -5.68
C ARG A 150 5.76 11.77 -4.45
N LEU A 151 5.74 10.46 -4.23
CA LEU A 151 6.52 9.81 -3.16
C LEU A 151 7.99 9.69 -3.58
N PRO A 152 8.92 9.39 -2.64
CA PRO A 152 10.31 9.09 -2.99
C PRO A 152 10.38 8.06 -4.12
N TRP A 153 11.27 8.26 -5.10
CA TRP A 153 11.28 7.52 -6.36
C TRP A 153 11.29 6.00 -6.21
N THR A 154 11.81 5.48 -5.09
CA THR A 154 11.82 4.05 -4.82
C THR A 154 10.42 3.44 -4.77
N TYR A 155 9.39 4.19 -4.35
CA TYR A 155 8.00 3.73 -4.33
C TYR A 155 7.42 3.49 -5.74
N PRO A 156 7.34 4.49 -6.63
CA PRO A 156 6.83 4.28 -7.98
C PRO A 156 7.71 3.33 -8.80
N VAL A 157 9.04 3.30 -8.61
CA VAL A 157 9.89 2.32 -9.33
C VAL A 157 9.63 0.90 -8.85
N LEU A 158 9.46 0.68 -7.54
CA LEU A 158 9.06 -0.62 -7.01
C LEU A 158 7.73 -1.09 -7.61
N LEU A 159 6.72 -0.21 -7.69
CA LEU A 159 5.42 -0.58 -8.25
C LEU A 159 5.48 -0.78 -9.79
N LEU A 160 6.26 0.02 -10.51
CA LEU A 160 6.49 -0.18 -11.94
C LEU A 160 7.12 -1.55 -12.25
N ILE A 161 8.04 -2.01 -11.40
CA ILE A 161 8.60 -3.37 -11.50
C ILE A 161 7.50 -4.43 -11.36
N VAL A 162 6.53 -4.21 -10.45
CA VAL A 162 5.37 -5.09 -10.29
C VAL A 162 4.47 -5.04 -11.52
N ASP A 163 4.20 -3.86 -12.08
CA ASP A 163 3.41 -3.71 -13.31
C ASP A 163 4.05 -4.48 -14.48
N ILE A 164 5.37 -4.37 -14.64
CA ILE A 164 6.11 -5.12 -15.67
C ILE A 164 6.02 -6.63 -15.42
N ALA A 165 6.16 -7.08 -14.17
CA ALA A 165 6.01 -8.49 -13.81
C ALA A 165 4.60 -9.01 -14.17
N LEU A 166 3.54 -8.29 -13.78
CA LEU A 166 2.16 -8.68 -14.06
C LEU A 166 1.86 -8.70 -15.55
N LEU A 167 2.37 -7.73 -16.31
CA LEU A 167 2.24 -7.70 -17.76
C LEU A 167 2.92 -8.91 -18.40
N LEU A 168 4.15 -9.25 -17.99
CA LEU A 168 4.87 -10.42 -18.48
C LEU A 168 4.16 -11.73 -18.13
N LEU A 169 3.61 -11.85 -16.92
CA LEU A 169 2.80 -13.01 -16.50
C LEU A 169 1.50 -13.12 -17.30
N LEU A 170 0.85 -11.99 -17.61
CA LEU A 170 -0.35 -11.97 -18.45
C LEU A 170 -0.04 -12.42 -19.89
N ILE A 171 1.06 -11.93 -20.46
CA ILE A 171 1.57 -12.37 -21.76
C ILE A 171 1.87 -13.87 -21.72
N GLY A 172 2.57 -14.35 -20.69
CA GLY A 172 2.86 -15.78 -20.49
C GLY A 172 1.59 -16.63 -20.41
N ASN A 173 0.59 -16.20 -19.66
CA ASN A 173 -0.70 -16.89 -19.52
C ASN A 173 -1.48 -16.97 -20.84
N GLN A 174 -1.53 -15.88 -21.61
CA GLN A 174 -2.29 -15.82 -22.88
C GLN A 174 -1.60 -16.56 -24.04
N SER A 175 -0.27 -16.48 -24.11
CA SER A 175 0.51 -17.04 -25.21
C SER A 175 1.09 -18.43 -24.95
N GLY A 176 1.08 -18.90 -23.69
CA GLY A 176 1.82 -20.10 -23.27
C GLY A 176 3.34 -19.91 -23.24
N SER A 177 3.83 -18.66 -23.32
CA SER A 177 5.27 -18.38 -23.36
C SER A 177 5.95 -18.57 -22.01
N ALA A 178 6.70 -19.65 -21.87
CA ALA A 178 7.52 -19.91 -20.68
C ALA A 178 8.56 -18.80 -20.44
N VAL A 179 9.13 -18.23 -21.51
CA VAL A 179 10.12 -17.15 -21.42
C VAL A 179 9.50 -15.89 -20.80
N ALA A 180 8.26 -15.55 -21.17
CA ALA A 180 7.57 -14.41 -20.59
C ALA A 180 7.29 -14.63 -19.10
N THR A 181 6.80 -15.82 -18.72
CA THR A 181 6.57 -16.17 -17.31
C THR A 181 7.85 -16.13 -16.48
N GLN A 182 8.95 -16.67 -17.01
CA GLN A 182 10.27 -16.64 -16.36
C GLN A 182 10.79 -15.22 -16.19
N ALA A 183 10.69 -14.40 -17.23
CA ALA A 183 11.04 -12.98 -17.15
C ALA A 183 10.23 -12.28 -16.06
N GLY A 184 8.90 -12.51 -16.00
CA GLY A 184 8.05 -12.01 -14.92
C GLY A 184 8.55 -12.42 -13.53
N GLY A 185 8.96 -13.67 -13.36
CA GLY A 185 9.58 -14.17 -12.12
C GLY A 185 10.86 -13.43 -11.72
N TRP A 186 11.72 -13.07 -12.67
CA TRP A 186 12.92 -12.27 -12.39
C TRP A 186 12.58 -10.82 -11.99
N PHE A 187 11.55 -10.22 -12.58
CA PHE A 187 11.04 -8.92 -12.11
C PHE A 187 10.48 -9.00 -10.68
N VAL A 188 9.83 -10.12 -10.30
CA VAL A 188 9.43 -10.36 -8.91
C VAL A 188 10.64 -10.39 -7.96
N PHE A 189 11.77 -10.99 -8.35
CA PHE A 189 13.00 -10.90 -7.56
C PHE A 189 13.56 -9.46 -7.48
N GLY A 190 13.45 -8.68 -8.55
CA GLY A 190 13.74 -7.24 -8.51
C GLY A 190 12.90 -6.52 -7.46
N PHE A 191 11.58 -6.78 -7.42
CA PHE A 191 10.68 -6.29 -6.38
C PHE A 191 11.13 -6.71 -4.98
N VAL A 192 11.47 -7.99 -4.78
CA VAL A 192 12.01 -8.49 -3.50
C VAL A 192 13.23 -7.69 -3.05
N GLY A 193 14.15 -7.37 -3.96
CA GLY A 193 15.32 -6.54 -3.66
C GLY A 193 14.95 -5.15 -3.10
N PHE A 194 13.96 -4.49 -3.69
CA PHE A 194 13.44 -3.21 -3.18
C PHE A 194 12.75 -3.36 -1.82
N VAL A 195 11.97 -4.43 -1.61
CA VAL A 195 11.31 -4.66 -0.32
C VAL A 195 12.32 -4.97 0.78
N ILE A 196 13.40 -5.71 0.47
CA ILE A 196 14.54 -5.89 1.39
C ILE A 196 15.14 -4.53 1.75
N TYR A 197 15.36 -3.67 0.75
CA TYR A 197 15.86 -2.32 1.02
C TYR A 197 14.93 -1.53 1.94
N PHE A 198 13.61 -1.58 1.72
CA PHE A 198 12.63 -0.93 2.59
C PHE A 198 12.64 -1.52 4.00
N TYR A 199 12.74 -2.85 4.12
CA TYR A 199 12.79 -3.49 5.43
C TYR A 199 14.03 -3.07 6.22
N VAL A 200 15.19 -3.04 5.57
CA VAL A 200 16.43 -2.54 6.18
C VAL A 200 16.26 -1.06 6.54
N ALA A 201 15.76 -0.22 5.64
CA ALA A 201 15.55 1.20 5.90
C ALA A 201 14.58 1.46 7.07
N SER A 202 13.59 0.59 7.28
CA SER A 202 12.65 0.67 8.40
C SER A 202 13.21 0.12 9.70
N LEU A 203 13.91 -1.02 9.71
CA LEU A 203 14.39 -1.68 10.93
C LEU A 203 15.71 -1.09 11.44
N TRP A 204 16.53 -0.53 10.55
CA TRP A 204 17.86 -0.02 10.89
C TRP A 204 17.82 1.11 11.94
N PRO A 205 16.92 2.12 11.85
CA PRO A 205 16.78 3.13 12.90
C PRO A 205 16.28 2.56 14.24
N GLU A 206 15.39 1.58 14.21
CA GLU A 206 14.81 0.93 15.39
C GLU A 206 15.87 0.17 16.21
N THR A 207 16.98 -0.19 15.57
CA THR A 207 18.12 -0.87 16.18
C THR A 207 19.28 0.08 16.50
N GLY A 208 19.06 1.40 16.43
CA GLY A 208 20.04 2.44 16.76
C GLY A 208 20.90 2.91 15.58
N GLY A 209 20.60 2.47 14.36
CA GLY A 209 21.24 2.93 13.14
C GLY A 209 20.72 4.29 12.63
N LYS A 210 21.37 4.83 11.58
CA LYS A 210 20.92 6.07 10.91
C LYS A 210 19.89 5.79 9.83
N SER A 211 18.89 6.66 9.67
CA SER A 211 17.90 6.55 8.59
C SER A 211 18.54 6.46 7.21
N LEU A 212 18.09 5.51 6.41
CA LEU A 212 18.54 5.30 5.03
C LEU A 212 17.69 6.13 4.05
N PRO A 213 18.28 6.61 2.94
CA PRO A 213 17.58 7.50 2.02
C PRO A 213 16.63 6.75 1.09
N LEU A 214 15.34 7.10 1.08
CA LEU A 214 14.38 6.59 0.08
C LEU A 214 14.42 7.38 -1.25
N GLY A 215 15.23 8.44 -1.31
CA GLY A 215 15.39 9.30 -2.47
C GLY A 215 14.40 10.46 -2.52
N ARG A 216 14.42 11.19 -3.65
CA ARG A 216 13.56 12.36 -3.90
C ARG A 216 12.31 11.96 -4.70
N PRO A 217 11.22 12.76 -4.62
CA PRO A 217 10.06 12.61 -5.51
C PRO A 217 10.41 12.64 -7.00
N LEU A 218 9.64 11.92 -7.83
CA LEU A 218 9.78 11.97 -9.29
C LEU A 218 9.07 13.19 -9.90
N ILE A 219 7.93 13.58 -9.33
CA ILE A 219 7.18 14.78 -9.70
C ILE A 219 6.83 15.59 -8.45
N THR A 220 6.61 16.89 -8.63
CA THR A 220 6.16 17.84 -7.59
C THR A 220 4.68 18.14 -7.76
#